data_AF-A0A530GGN6-F1
#
_entry.id   AF-A0A530GGN6-F1
#
_cell.length_a   1.000
_cell.length_b   1.000
_cell.length_c   1.000
_cell.angle_alpha   90.00
_cell.angle_beta   90.00
_cell.angle_gamma   90.00
#
_symmetry.space_group_name_H-M   'P 1'
#
loop_
_entity.id
_entity.type
_entity.pdbx_description
1 polymer ?
#
loop_
_entity_poly.entity_id
_entity_poly.type
_entity_poly.pdbx_seq_one_letter_code
_entity_poly.pdbx_strand_id
1 'polypeptide(L)'
;VKDKPRAPKGAAWDAALAYWKTLKSDEGAHFDKVIVLDAAKLPPIVSWGSSPEDVVSVQGIVPNPEDITDETKRSSKHRALEYMGLTPGTKITDIALDRVFIGSCTNGRIEDLRAAAKVVEG
;
A
#
# COMPACT_ATOMS: atom_id res chain seq x y z
N VAL A 1 12.40 -15.60 12.35
CA VAL A 1 11.42 -16.12 13.34
C VAL A 1 12.09 -16.95 14.44
N LYS A 2 13.08 -17.81 14.14
CA LYS A 2 13.77 -18.73 15.07
C LYS A 2 14.13 -18.16 16.46
N ASP A 3 14.58 -16.91 16.48
CA ASP A 3 15.10 -16.29 17.71
C ASP A 3 14.10 -15.37 18.41
N LYS A 4 12.83 -15.35 17.98
CA LYS A 4 11.81 -14.54 18.64
C LYS A 4 11.42 -15.17 20.01
N PRO A 5 11.02 -14.36 21.02
CA PRO A 5 10.76 -14.84 22.38
C PRO A 5 9.70 -15.94 22.48
N ARG A 6 8.67 -15.89 21.63
CA ARG A 6 7.56 -16.84 21.61
C ARG A 6 7.65 -17.88 20.48
N ALA A 7 8.78 -17.94 19.77
CA ALA A 7 8.99 -18.98 18.77
C ALA A 7 9.23 -20.34 19.48
N PRO A 8 8.73 -21.46 18.93
CA PRO A 8 9.06 -22.79 19.43
C PRO A 8 10.58 -23.01 19.41
N LYS A 9 11.07 -23.91 20.25
CA LYS A 9 12.51 -24.16 20.45
C LYS A 9 12.84 -25.65 20.29
N GLY A 10 14.10 -25.95 19.97
CA GLY A 10 14.59 -27.33 19.82
C GLY A 10 13.74 -28.15 18.84
N ALA A 11 13.39 -29.38 19.20
CA ALA A 11 12.60 -30.27 18.35
C ALA A 11 11.23 -29.68 17.95
N ALA A 12 10.59 -28.88 18.81
CA ALA A 12 9.33 -28.22 18.48
C ALA A 12 9.51 -27.15 17.38
N TRP A 13 10.68 -26.51 17.30
CA TRP A 13 11.02 -25.61 16.20
C TRP A 13 11.12 -26.37 14.88
N ASP A 14 11.83 -27.50 14.89
CA ASP A 14 12.04 -28.30 13.68
C ASP A 14 10.72 -28.86 13.14
N ALA A 15 9.84 -29.34 14.03
CA ALA A 15 8.50 -29.78 13.67
C ALA A 15 7.64 -28.63 13.10
N ALA A 16 7.64 -27.46 13.76
CA ALA A 16 6.89 -26.30 13.29
C ALA A 16 7.40 -25.79 11.93
N LEU A 17 8.72 -25.75 11.73
CA LEU A 17 9.34 -25.35 10.47
C LEU A 17 9.01 -26.33 9.34
N ALA A 18 9.03 -27.64 9.63
CA ALA A 18 8.61 -28.66 8.67
C ALA A 18 7.16 -28.45 8.23
N TYR A 19 6.26 -28.18 9.17
CA TYR A 19 4.87 -27.86 8.88
C TYR A 19 4.70 -26.54 8.12
N TRP A 20 5.34 -25.44 8.53
CA TRP A 20 5.18 -24.15 7.85
C TRP A 20 5.64 -24.18 6.39
N LYS A 21 6.65 -25.02 6.07
CA LYS A 21 7.09 -25.23 4.68
C LYS A 21 6.02 -25.87 3.79
N THR A 22 5.00 -26.50 4.38
CA THR A 22 3.85 -27.06 3.63
C THR A 22 2.76 -26.03 3.38
N LEU A 23 2.82 -24.83 3.98
CA LEU A 23 1.82 -23.77 3.81
C LEU A 23 2.04 -22.98 2.51
N LYS A 24 1.87 -23.68 1.38
CA LYS A 24 1.91 -23.13 0.02
C LYS A 24 0.72 -23.64 -0.76
N SER A 25 0.38 -22.99 -1.87
CA SER A 25 -0.61 -23.52 -2.81
C SER A 25 -0.18 -24.87 -3.37
N ASP A 26 -1.15 -25.71 -3.69
CA ASP A 26 -0.92 -27.01 -4.31
C ASP A 26 -0.29 -26.87 -5.70
N GLU A 27 0.48 -27.89 -6.09
CA GLU A 27 1.02 -27.97 -7.44
C GLU A 27 -0.13 -28.06 -8.46
N GLY A 28 -0.11 -27.20 -9.48
CA GLY A 28 -1.16 -27.15 -10.50
C GLY A 28 -2.45 -26.44 -10.06
N ALA A 29 -2.46 -25.73 -8.93
CA ALA A 29 -3.61 -24.93 -8.51
C ALA A 29 -4.09 -23.98 -9.64
N HIS A 30 -5.39 -24.06 -9.96
CA HIS A 30 -6.02 -23.22 -10.96
C HIS A 30 -6.48 -21.89 -10.35
N PHE A 31 -6.23 -20.78 -11.06
CA PHE A 31 -6.70 -19.45 -10.71
C PHE A 31 -7.44 -18.87 -11.93
N ASP A 32 -8.67 -18.36 -11.74
CA ASP A 32 -9.46 -17.77 -12.82
C ASP A 32 -8.78 -16.56 -13.49
N LYS A 33 -7.89 -15.90 -12.74
CA LYS A 33 -7.07 -14.79 -13.21
C LYS A 33 -5.73 -14.76 -12.48
N VAL A 34 -4.65 -14.64 -13.24
CA VAL A 34 -3.29 -14.43 -12.72
C VAL A 34 -2.80 -13.06 -13.14
N ILE A 35 -2.37 -12.26 -12.16
CA ILE A 35 -1.76 -10.94 -12.39
C ILE A 35 -0.38 -10.98 -11.75
N VAL A 36 0.67 -10.77 -12.55
CA VAL A 36 2.06 -10.76 -12.08
C VAL A 36 2.55 -9.32 -11.99
N LEU A 37 2.96 -8.90 -10.79
CA LEU A 37 3.48 -7.56 -10.52
C LEU A 37 4.91 -7.66 -10.02
N ASP A 38 5.81 -6.89 -10.63
CA ASP A 38 7.20 -6.77 -10.18
C ASP A 38 7.29 -5.70 -9.09
N ALA A 39 7.29 -6.15 -7.83
CA ALA A 39 7.32 -5.25 -6.67
C ALA A 39 8.57 -4.34 -6.64
N ALA A 40 9.69 -4.77 -7.23
CA ALA A 40 10.92 -3.98 -7.26
C ALA A 40 10.84 -2.78 -8.22
N LYS A 41 9.89 -2.80 -9.16
CA LYS A 41 9.66 -1.70 -10.11
C LYS A 41 8.59 -0.71 -9.66
N LEU A 42 7.91 -0.96 -8.55
CA LEU A 42 6.88 -0.06 -8.05
C LEU A 42 7.52 1.16 -7.38
N PRO A 43 7.21 2.39 -7.84
CA PRO A 43 7.61 3.58 -7.11
C PRO A 43 6.79 3.68 -5.81
N PRO A 44 7.21 4.54 -4.86
CA PRO A 44 6.33 4.94 -3.76
C PRO A 44 5.02 5.50 -4.32
N ILE A 45 3.90 4.98 -3.82
CA ILE A 45 2.54 5.35 -4.25
C ILE A 45 1.76 6.00 -3.11
N VAL A 46 0.79 6.82 -3.47
CA VAL A 46 -0.16 7.44 -2.55
C VAL A 46 -1.57 7.39 -3.13
N SER A 47 -2.56 7.17 -2.27
CA SER A 47 -3.96 7.41 -2.60
C SER A 47 -4.34 8.83 -2.19
N TRP A 48 -4.85 9.63 -3.13
CA TRP A 48 -5.08 11.08 -2.93
C TRP A 48 -6.54 11.49 -2.87
N GLY A 49 -7.46 10.64 -3.35
CA GLY A 49 -8.88 10.96 -3.50
C GLY A 49 -9.77 10.38 -2.40
N SER A 50 -11.05 10.22 -2.73
CA SER A 50 -12.07 9.68 -1.83
C SER A 50 -12.20 8.15 -1.91
N SER A 51 -11.46 7.50 -2.80
CA SER A 51 -11.43 6.04 -2.97
C SER A 51 -9.99 5.50 -2.84
N PRO A 52 -9.80 4.30 -2.24
CA PRO A 52 -8.50 3.65 -2.20
C PRO A 52 -7.86 3.43 -3.58
N GLU A 53 -8.66 3.35 -4.65
CA GLU A 53 -8.18 3.17 -6.03
C GLU A 53 -7.65 4.47 -6.68
N ASP A 54 -7.82 5.62 -6.02
CA ASP A 54 -7.35 6.92 -6.49
C ASP A 54 -5.84 7.06 -6.25
N VAL A 55 -5.05 6.24 -6.94
CA VAL A 55 -3.61 6.06 -6.71
C VAL A 55 -2.76 6.77 -7.76
N VAL A 56 -1.71 7.45 -7.32
CA VAL A 56 -0.61 7.94 -8.16
C VAL A 56 0.73 7.69 -7.45
N SER A 57 1.85 7.90 -8.15
CA SER A 57 3.16 7.91 -7.49
C SER A 57 3.30 9.16 -6.60
N VAL A 58 4.15 9.09 -5.58
CA VAL A 58 4.46 10.25 -4.72
C VAL A 58 5.04 11.42 -5.52
N GLN A 59 5.76 11.13 -6.62
CA GLN A 59 6.29 12.13 -7.56
C GLN A 59 5.29 12.49 -8.67
N GLY A 60 4.07 11.96 -8.62
CA GLY A 60 3.03 12.17 -9.62
C GLY A 60 2.24 13.47 -9.42
N ILE A 61 1.19 13.59 -10.23
CA ILE A 61 0.24 14.71 -10.20
C ILE A 61 -1.17 14.20 -9.98
N VAL A 62 -2.02 15.03 -9.40
CA VAL A 62 -3.46 14.80 -9.32
C VAL A 62 -4.02 14.74 -10.75
N PRO A 63 -4.71 13.65 -11.14
CA PRO A 63 -5.17 13.46 -12.51
C PRO A 63 -6.26 14.47 -12.89
N ASN A 64 -6.30 14.81 -14.17
CA ASN A 64 -7.35 15.62 -14.75
C ASN A 64 -8.54 14.74 -15.17
N PRO A 65 -9.76 14.97 -14.65
CA PRO A 65 -10.94 14.20 -15.06
C PRO A 65 -11.22 14.29 -16.58
N GLU A 66 -10.89 15.41 -17.21
CA GLU A 66 -11.15 15.62 -18.64
C GLU A 66 -10.36 14.66 -19.55
N ASP A 67 -9.25 14.09 -19.05
CA ASP A 67 -8.46 13.10 -19.79
C ASP A 67 -9.04 11.68 -19.68
N ILE A 68 -10.10 11.49 -18.88
CA ILE A 68 -10.72 10.18 -18.64
C ILE A 68 -11.90 10.02 -19.59
N THR A 69 -11.85 8.99 -20.45
CA THR A 69 -12.92 8.70 -21.42
C THR A 69 -14.18 8.10 -20.80
N ASP A 70 -14.01 7.27 -19.76
CA ASP A 70 -15.12 6.63 -19.04
C ASP A 70 -15.87 7.67 -18.18
N GLU A 71 -17.15 7.88 -18.48
CA GLU A 71 -17.99 8.89 -17.84
C GLU A 71 -18.14 8.66 -16.33
N THR A 72 -18.29 7.40 -15.91
CA THR A 72 -18.48 7.05 -14.50
C THR A 72 -17.22 7.41 -13.71
N LYS A 73 -16.05 7.05 -14.24
CA LYS A 73 -14.76 7.41 -13.64
C LYS A 73 -14.53 8.91 -13.64
N ARG A 74 -14.83 9.60 -14.75
CA ARG A 74 -14.71 11.07 -14.85
C ARG A 74 -15.54 11.75 -13.76
N SER A 75 -16.83 11.43 -13.68
CA SER A 75 -17.73 11.95 -12.64
C SER A 75 -17.24 11.63 -11.22
N SER A 76 -16.71 10.42 -11.00
CA SER A 76 -16.10 10.05 -9.72
C SER A 76 -14.90 10.94 -9.36
N LYS A 77 -14.01 11.23 -10.33
CA LYS A 77 -12.85 12.11 -10.09
C LYS A 77 -13.24 13.56 -9.84
N HIS A 78 -14.27 14.09 -10.51
CA HIS A 78 -14.77 15.43 -10.18
C HIS A 78 -15.21 15.51 -8.71
N ARG A 79 -16.00 14.54 -8.24
CA ARG A 79 -16.44 14.49 -6.83
C ARG A 79 -15.26 14.36 -5.86
N ALA A 80 -14.26 13.54 -6.20
CA ALA A 80 -13.06 13.40 -5.39
C ALA A 80 -12.29 14.72 -5.28
N LEU A 81 -12.11 15.44 -6.39
CA LEU A 81 -11.44 16.75 -6.40
C LEU A 81 -12.19 17.80 -5.59
N GLU A 82 -13.51 17.88 -5.76
CA GLU A 82 -14.37 18.78 -5.00
C GLU A 82 -14.29 18.49 -3.50
N TYR A 83 -14.41 17.21 -3.11
CA TYR A 83 -14.34 16.80 -1.71
C TYR A 83 -12.98 17.06 -1.08
N MET A 84 -11.89 16.77 -1.81
CA MET A 84 -10.53 16.95 -1.32
C MET A 84 -10.06 18.42 -1.42
N GLY A 85 -10.77 19.28 -2.15
CA GLY A 85 -10.35 20.65 -2.43
C GLY A 85 -9.09 20.73 -3.29
N LEU A 86 -8.88 19.76 -4.19
CA LEU A 86 -7.66 19.65 -5.02
C LEU A 86 -7.90 20.15 -6.44
N THR A 87 -6.86 20.73 -7.04
CA THR A 87 -6.88 21.15 -8.45
C THR A 87 -6.22 20.07 -9.32
N PRO A 88 -6.78 19.73 -10.49
CA PRO A 88 -6.09 18.91 -11.48
C PRO A 88 -4.67 19.41 -11.81
N GLY A 89 -3.73 18.49 -11.93
CA GLY A 89 -2.34 18.79 -12.27
C GLY A 89 -1.48 19.25 -11.08
N THR A 90 -2.06 19.45 -9.88
CA THR A 90 -1.27 19.70 -8.66
C THR A 90 -0.32 18.52 -8.42
N LYS A 91 0.97 18.78 -8.22
CA LYS A 91 1.91 17.74 -7.81
C LYS A 91 1.55 17.26 -6.41
N ILE A 92 1.64 15.96 -6.18
CA ILE A 92 1.37 15.37 -4.87
C ILE A 92 2.25 16.01 -3.78
N THR A 93 3.50 16.32 -4.11
CA THR A 93 4.45 16.96 -3.20
C THR A 93 4.10 18.40 -2.83
N ASP A 94 3.23 19.04 -3.62
CA ASP A 94 2.86 20.45 -3.43
C ASP A 94 1.57 20.58 -2.61
N ILE A 95 0.92 19.45 -2.27
CA ILE A 95 -0.28 19.44 -1.43
C ILE A 95 0.11 19.78 0.01
N ALA A 96 -0.48 20.85 0.55
CA ALA A 96 -0.30 21.22 1.94
C ALA A 96 -0.90 20.15 2.87
N LEU A 97 -0.12 19.72 3.85
CA LEU A 97 -0.55 18.72 4.84
C LEU A 97 -0.95 19.41 6.14
N ASP A 98 -2.22 19.35 6.49
CA ASP A 98 -2.71 19.90 7.76
C ASP A 98 -2.48 18.94 8.93
N ARG A 99 -2.59 17.63 8.66
CA ARG A 99 -2.54 16.58 9.67
C ARG A 99 -1.86 15.34 9.10
N VAL A 100 -1.05 14.71 9.94
CA VAL A 100 -0.37 13.47 9.61
C VAL A 100 -0.69 12.45 10.70
N PHE A 101 -1.21 11.30 10.28
CA PHE A 101 -1.49 10.16 11.15
C PHE A 101 -0.59 9.00 10.75
N ILE A 102 0.06 8.36 11.72
CA ILE A 102 0.95 7.21 11.49
C ILE A 102 0.39 6.03 12.29
N GLY A 103 0.18 4.89 11.63
CA GLY A 103 -0.34 3.67 12.26
C GLY A 103 -1.51 3.06 11.48
N SER A 104 -2.60 2.76 12.19
CA SER A 104 -3.72 1.88 11.80
C SER A 104 -3.42 0.37 11.92
N CYS A 105 -4.44 -0.48 11.79
CA CYS A 105 -4.27 -1.93 11.78
C CYS A 105 -3.40 -2.42 10.61
N THR A 106 -3.34 -1.66 9.51
CA THR A 106 -2.55 -1.99 8.32
C THR A 106 -1.06 -1.67 8.49
N ASN A 107 -0.72 -0.54 9.13
CA ASN A 107 0.66 -0.02 9.22
C ASN A 107 1.10 0.32 10.66
N GLY A 108 0.56 -0.40 11.65
CA GLY A 108 0.83 -0.19 13.07
C GLY A 108 1.86 -1.16 13.68
N ARG A 109 2.61 -1.93 12.88
CA ARG A 109 3.61 -2.87 13.43
C ARG A 109 4.82 -2.10 13.96
N ILE A 110 5.54 -2.69 14.91
CA ILE A 110 6.72 -2.06 15.51
C ILE A 110 7.81 -1.73 14.47
N GLU A 111 7.95 -2.56 13.44
CA GLU A 111 8.87 -2.29 12.34
C GLU A 111 8.46 -1.06 11.51
N ASP A 112 7.16 -0.88 11.26
CA ASP A 112 6.62 0.27 10.53
C ASP A 112 6.87 1.58 11.31
N LEU A 113 6.57 1.59 12.62
CA LEU A 113 6.77 2.75 13.49
C LEU A 113 8.25 3.13 13.64
N ARG A 114 9.15 2.14 13.70
CA ARG A 114 10.60 2.38 13.73
C ARG A 114 11.11 2.96 12.40
N ALA A 115 10.56 2.52 11.27
CA ALA A 115 10.90 3.11 9.98
C ALA A 115 10.48 4.58 9.91
N ALA A 116 9.26 4.89 10.35
CA ALA A 116 8.78 6.28 10.44
C ALA A 116 9.65 7.14 11.38
N ALA A 117 10.01 6.62 12.56
CA ALA A 117 10.85 7.35 13.52
C ALA A 117 12.20 7.76 12.93
N LYS A 118 12.85 6.90 12.14
CA LYS A 118 14.10 7.22 11.45
C LYS A 118 13.97 8.38 10.47
N VAL A 119 12.82 8.49 9.79
CA VAL A 119 12.58 9.61 8.85
C VAL A 119 12.35 10.92 9.62
N VAL A 120 11.69 10.84 10.78
CA VAL A 120 11.41 12.00 11.63
C VAL A 120 12.66 12.52 12.35
N GLU A 121 13.60 11.64 12.69
CA GLU A 121 14.87 12.00 13.35
C GLU A 121 15.77 12.89 12.47
N GLY A 122 15.65 12.77 11.14
CA GLY A 122 16.52 13.43 10.15
C GLY A 122 17.73 12.59 9.77
#